data_AF-A0A1B6G484-F1
#
_entry.id   AF-A0A1B6G484-F1
#
_cell.length_a   1.000
_cell.length_b   1.000
_cell.length_c   1.000
_cell.angle_alpha   90.00
_cell.angle_beta   90.00
_cell.angle_gamma   90.00
#
_symmetry.space_group_name_H-M   'P 1'
#
loop_
_entity.id
_entity.type
_entity.pdbx_description
1 polymer ?
#
loop_
_entity_poly.entity_id
_entity_poly.type
_entity_poly.pdbx_seq_one_letter_code
_entity_poly.pdbx_strand_id
1 'polypeptide(L)'
;WTNPFEVSDKLGQLYSHMIFIEGFVHSDPHPGNILVRREPSGQTSLVLLDHGLYATLTNEVRWEYSKLWLSILNKDKELMRQHCDKLGVGDLYALFACMVSGRTWDAIESGLNQTKFTVKEKDMFQKEIPNLLPVISEILA
;
A
#
# COMPACT_ATOMS: atom_id res chain seq x y z
N TRP A 1 16.41 8.16 21.22
CA TRP A 1 15.37 8.38 20.21
C TRP A 1 15.52 7.34 19.12
N THR A 2 14.44 6.71 18.71
CA THR A 2 14.42 5.72 17.63
C THR A 2 14.44 6.42 16.27
N ASN A 3 15.18 5.91 15.30
CA ASN A 3 15.28 6.48 13.96
C ASN A 3 13.96 6.23 13.17
N PRO A 4 13.23 7.28 12.75
CA PRO A 4 11.99 7.10 11.98
C PRO A 4 12.18 6.32 10.67
N PHE A 5 13.36 6.43 10.03
CA PHE A 5 13.67 5.68 8.82
C PHE A 5 13.78 4.18 9.09
N GLU A 6 14.34 3.79 10.24
CA GLU A 6 14.44 2.38 10.64
C GLU A 6 13.05 1.78 10.92
N VAL A 7 12.16 2.56 11.54
CA VAL A 7 10.76 2.17 11.77
C VAL A 7 10.03 1.98 10.44
N SER A 8 10.16 2.95 9.53
CA SER A 8 9.52 2.89 8.21
C SER A 8 10.01 1.70 7.38
N ASP A 9 11.31 1.42 7.40
CA ASP A 9 11.91 0.28 6.68
C ASP A 9 11.39 -1.06 7.23
N LYS A 10 11.40 -1.23 8.56
CA LYS A 10 10.88 -2.44 9.21
C LYS A 10 9.39 -2.64 8.98
N LEU A 11 8.59 -1.56 8.97
CA LEU A 11 7.17 -1.63 8.62
C LEU A 11 6.98 -2.08 7.18
N GLY A 12 7.74 -1.53 6.24
CA GLY A 12 7.72 -1.95 4.83
C GLY A 12 8.08 -3.43 4.66
N GLN A 13 9.13 -3.89 5.35
CA GLN A 13 9.54 -5.30 5.33
C GLN A 13 8.48 -6.22 5.91
N LEU A 14 7.87 -5.85 7.06
CA LEU A 14 6.80 -6.62 7.70
C LEU A 14 5.62 -6.85 6.75
N TYR A 15 5.09 -5.78 6.17
CA TYR A 15 3.93 -5.86 5.27
C TYR A 15 4.27 -6.55 3.94
N SER A 16 5.48 -6.32 3.41
CA SER A 16 5.95 -7.03 2.21
C SER A 16 6.08 -8.53 2.45
N HIS A 17 6.58 -8.95 3.62
CA HIS A 17 6.70 -10.35 3.98
C HIS A 17 5.32 -11.00 4.14
N MET A 18 4.42 -10.34 4.87
CA MET A 18 3.02 -10.73 5.02
C MET A 18 2.34 -10.98 3.65
N ILE A 19 2.39 -9.99 2.76
CA ILE A 19 1.71 -10.06 1.45
C ILE A 19 2.40 -11.03 0.49
N PHE A 20 3.71 -10.87 0.29
CA PHE A 20 4.44 -11.52 -0.81
C PHE A 20 5.07 -12.84 -0.44
N ILE A 21 5.18 -13.20 0.85
CA ILE A 21 5.76 -14.47 1.30
C ILE A 21 4.70 -15.35 1.97
N GLU A 22 4.04 -14.84 3.01
CA GLU A 22 3.13 -15.64 3.85
C GLU A 22 1.71 -15.76 3.26
N GLY A 23 1.23 -14.73 2.56
CA GLY A 23 -0.11 -14.72 1.96
C GLY A 23 -1.24 -14.37 2.94
N PHE A 24 -0.95 -13.53 3.91
CA PHE A 24 -1.99 -12.85 4.71
C PHE A 24 -1.53 -11.42 4.98
N VAL A 25 -2.44 -10.52 5.36
CA VAL A 25 -2.08 -9.15 5.71
C VAL A 25 -2.93 -8.64 6.87
N HIS A 26 -2.31 -7.92 7.80
CA HIS A 26 -3.02 -7.25 8.89
C HIS A 26 -3.84 -6.09 8.34
N SER A 27 -5.16 -6.13 8.54
CA SER A 27 -6.10 -5.21 7.89
C SER A 27 -6.26 -3.86 8.59
N ASP A 28 -5.74 -3.70 9.83
CA ASP A 28 -5.81 -2.43 10.58
C ASP A 28 -4.43 -1.94 11.10
N PRO A 29 -3.55 -1.40 10.22
CA PRO A 29 -2.24 -0.87 10.62
C PRO A 29 -2.27 0.42 11.47
N HIS A 30 -3.34 0.69 12.23
CA HIS A 30 -3.42 1.94 13.00
C HIS A 30 -2.23 2.07 13.97
N PRO A 31 -1.69 3.29 14.21
CA PRO A 31 -0.56 3.48 15.12
C PRO A 31 -0.75 2.88 16.52
N GLY A 32 -1.99 2.73 17.00
CA GLY A 32 -2.30 2.06 18.27
C GLY A 32 -1.95 0.56 18.30
N ASN A 33 -1.91 -0.11 17.14
CA ASN A 33 -1.60 -1.54 17.02
C ASN A 33 -0.11 -1.83 16.82
N ILE A 34 0.72 -0.78 16.69
CA ILE A 34 2.16 -0.90 16.42
C ILE A 34 2.94 -0.31 17.59
N LEU A 35 3.59 -1.16 18.36
CA LEU A 35 4.51 -0.74 19.40
C LEU A 35 5.95 -0.74 18.87
N VAL A 36 6.60 0.42 18.94
CA VAL A 36 8.03 0.57 18.64
C VAL A 36 8.82 0.38 19.92
N ARG A 37 9.64 -0.68 19.98
CA ARG A 37 10.50 -1.00 21.12
C ARG A 37 11.96 -0.82 20.73
N ARG A 38 12.76 -0.30 21.66
CA ARG A 38 14.23 -0.31 21.53
C ARG A 38 14.78 -1.46 22.36
N GLU A 39 15.53 -2.35 21.72
CA GLU A 39 16.17 -3.48 22.37
C GLU A 39 17.42 -3.06 23.15
N PRO A 40 17.87 -3.85 24.15
CA PRO A 40 19.15 -3.62 24.85
C PRO A 40 20.36 -3.56 23.91
N SER A 41 20.30 -4.26 22.77
CA SER A 41 21.31 -4.21 21.71
C SER A 41 21.38 -2.87 20.98
N GLY A 42 20.42 -1.97 21.23
CA GLY A 42 20.28 -0.67 20.57
C GLY A 42 19.43 -0.71 19.29
N GLN A 43 19.06 -1.90 18.81
CA GLN A 43 18.20 -2.10 17.63
C GLN A 43 16.74 -1.75 17.90
N THR A 44 16.01 -1.41 16.84
CA THR A 44 14.56 -1.19 16.91
C THR A 44 13.79 -2.46 16.57
N SER A 45 12.77 -2.79 17.36
CA SER A 45 11.80 -3.85 17.10
C SER A 45 10.42 -3.26 16.93
N LEU A 46 9.63 -3.86 16.04
CA LEU A 46 8.21 -3.58 15.89
C LEU A 46 7.42 -4.73 16.48
N VAL A 47 6.45 -4.41 17.33
CA VAL A 47 5.51 -5.39 17.89
C VAL A 47 4.12 -5.03 17.40
N LEU A 48 3.51 -5.95 16.66
CA LEU A 48 2.10 -5.88 16.30
C LEU A 48 1.28 -6.42 17.48
N LEU A 49 0.24 -5.70 17.89
CA LEU A 49 -0.51 -6.01 19.11
C LEU A 49 -1.83 -6.71 18.83
N ASP A 50 -2.71 -6.03 18.10
CA ASP A 50 -3.99 -6.59 17.71
C ASP A 50 -3.78 -7.58 16.56
N HIS A 51 -4.43 -8.73 16.66
CA HIS A 51 -4.37 -9.79 15.66
C HIS A 51 -5.78 -10.26 15.26
N GLY A 52 -6.81 -9.47 15.56
CA GLY A 52 -8.22 -9.79 15.29
C GLY A 52 -8.66 -9.61 13.84
N LEU A 53 -7.92 -8.83 13.03
CA LEU A 53 -8.30 -8.49 11.65
C LEU A 53 -7.19 -8.82 10.65
N TYR A 54 -7.36 -9.94 9.97
CA TYR A 54 -6.49 -10.40 8.89
C TYR A 54 -7.28 -10.72 7.63
N ALA A 55 -6.72 -10.35 6.48
CA ALA A 55 -7.15 -10.85 5.18
C ALA A 55 -6.20 -11.95 4.71
N THR A 56 -6.74 -13.08 4.27
CA THR A 56 -5.97 -14.13 3.59
C THR A 56 -5.90 -13.81 2.11
N LEU A 57 -4.71 -13.96 1.52
CA LEU A 57 -4.44 -13.65 0.12
C LEU A 57 -4.12 -14.95 -0.61
N THR A 58 -4.92 -15.30 -1.62
CA THR A 58 -4.60 -16.45 -2.47
C THR A 58 -3.34 -16.18 -3.29
N ASN A 59 -2.70 -17.24 -3.80
CA ASN A 59 -1.51 -17.09 -4.63
C ASN A 59 -1.78 -16.29 -5.91
N GLU A 60 -2.99 -16.42 -6.46
CA GLU A 60 -3.45 -15.66 -7.62
C GLU A 60 -3.54 -14.17 -7.30
N VAL A 61 -4.18 -13.80 -6.18
CA VAL A 61 -4.26 -12.40 -5.73
C VAL A 61 -2.87 -11.82 -5.53
N ARG A 62 -1.97 -12.55 -4.86
CA ARG A 62 -0.59 -12.10 -4.61
C ARG A 62 0.17 -11.90 -5.92
N TRP A 63 0.02 -12.82 -6.87
CA TRP A 63 0.66 -12.74 -8.17
C TRP A 63 0.18 -11.52 -8.97
N GLU A 64 -1.13 -11.33 -9.08
CA GLU A 64 -1.72 -10.21 -9.82
C GLU A 64 -1.39 -8.87 -9.14
N TYR A 65 -1.36 -8.83 -7.80
CA TYR A 65 -0.93 -7.66 -7.03
C TYR A 65 0.56 -7.33 -7.24
N SER A 66 1.45 -8.33 -7.24
CA SER A 66 2.86 -8.13 -7.59
C SER A 66 3.03 -7.59 -9.02
N LYS A 67 2.24 -8.11 -9.97
CA LYS A 67 2.28 -7.66 -11.36
C LYS A 67 1.75 -6.25 -11.51
N LEU A 68 0.70 -5.87 -10.79
CA LEU A 68 0.21 -4.50 -10.73
C LEU A 68 1.32 -3.53 -10.28
N TRP A 69 2.04 -3.84 -9.21
CA TRP A 69 3.17 -3.01 -8.75
C TRP A 69 4.25 -2.85 -9.82
N LEU A 70 4.62 -3.93 -10.52
CA LEU A 70 5.58 -3.85 -11.62
C LEU A 70 5.05 -2.98 -12.77
N SER A 71 3.77 -3.08 -13.11
CA SER A 71 3.15 -2.24 -14.14
C SER A 71 3.14 -0.76 -13.76
N ILE A 72 2.83 -0.43 -12.50
CA ILE A 72 2.93 0.94 -11.96
C ILE A 72 4.35 1.49 -12.13
N LEU A 73 5.36 0.71 -11.72
CA LEU A 73 6.76 1.12 -11.82
C LEU A 73 7.22 1.30 -13.28
N ASN A 74 6.72 0.45 -14.18
CA ASN A 74 7.02 0.49 -15.62
C ASN A 74 6.16 1.48 -16.41
N LYS A 75 5.20 2.14 -15.76
CA LYS A 75 4.22 3.04 -16.40
C LYS A 75 3.35 2.37 -17.47
N ASP A 76 3.12 1.07 -17.33
CA ASP A 76 2.33 0.29 -18.28
C ASP A 76 0.84 0.30 -17.88
N LYS A 77 0.08 1.22 -18.46
CA LYS A 77 -1.35 1.40 -18.15
C LYS A 77 -2.20 0.20 -18.56
N GLU A 78 -1.84 -0.45 -19.65
CA GLU A 78 -2.61 -1.59 -20.17
C GLU A 78 -2.48 -2.77 -19.20
N LEU A 79 -1.24 -3.05 -18.75
CA LEU A 79 -1.02 -4.07 -17.74
C LEU A 79 -1.59 -3.66 -16.37
N MET A 80 -1.54 -2.37 -15.99
CA MET A 80 -2.23 -1.91 -14.77
C MET A 80 -3.71 -2.26 -14.80
N ARG A 81 -4.41 -1.95 -15.92
CA ARG A 81 -5.82 -2.29 -16.10
C ARG A 81 -6.04 -3.80 -16.04
N GLN A 82 -5.28 -4.56 -16.81
CA GLN A 82 -5.39 -6.02 -16.86
C GLN A 82 -5.25 -6.67 -15.48
N HIS A 83 -4.26 -6.26 -14.69
CA HIS A 83 -4.03 -6.82 -13.37
C HIS A 83 -5.09 -6.35 -12.36
N CYS A 84 -5.55 -5.11 -12.44
CA CYS A 84 -6.67 -4.61 -11.64
C CYS A 84 -7.99 -5.33 -11.95
N ASP A 85 -8.29 -5.63 -13.22
CA ASP A 85 -9.49 -6.39 -13.60
C ASP A 85 -9.50 -7.78 -12.94
N LYS A 86 -8.36 -8.46 -12.94
CA LYS A 86 -8.21 -9.78 -12.30
C LYS A 86 -8.27 -9.72 -10.76
N LEU A 87 -7.95 -8.57 -10.18
CA LEU A 87 -8.13 -8.30 -8.74
C LEU A 87 -9.58 -7.90 -8.40
N GLY A 88 -10.48 -7.82 -9.39
CA GLY A 88 -11.87 -7.42 -9.20
C GLY A 88 -12.09 -5.91 -9.10
N VAL A 89 -11.08 -5.10 -9.44
CA VAL A 89 -11.15 -3.63 -9.39
C VAL A 89 -11.78 -3.04 -10.65
N GLY A 90 -11.56 -3.67 -11.81
CA GLY A 90 -12.16 -3.23 -13.06
C GLY A 90 -11.62 -1.89 -13.58
N ASP A 91 -12.52 -1.10 -14.15
CA ASP A 91 -12.26 0.23 -14.73
C ASP A 91 -11.69 1.25 -13.74
N LEU A 92 -11.72 0.96 -12.45
CA LEU A 92 -11.18 1.82 -11.39
C LEU A 92 -9.69 1.60 -11.13
N TYR A 93 -9.00 0.92 -12.04
CA TYR A 93 -7.57 0.65 -11.95
C TYR A 93 -6.72 1.90 -11.64
N ALA A 94 -7.06 3.06 -12.20
CA ALA A 94 -6.34 4.30 -11.97
C ALA A 94 -6.48 4.78 -10.52
N LEU A 95 -7.69 4.75 -9.97
CA LEU A 95 -7.95 5.08 -8.57
C LEU A 95 -7.24 4.09 -7.64
N PHE A 96 -7.33 2.79 -7.94
CA PHE A 96 -6.66 1.77 -7.14
C PHE A 96 -5.13 1.92 -7.18
N ALA A 97 -4.54 2.21 -8.35
CA ALA A 97 -3.13 2.50 -8.49
C ALA A 97 -2.69 3.72 -7.65
N CYS A 98 -3.49 4.78 -7.62
CA CYS A 98 -3.25 5.94 -6.75
C CYS A 98 -3.29 5.56 -5.27
N MET A 99 -4.27 4.76 -4.84
CA MET A 99 -4.42 4.34 -3.45
C MET A 99 -3.25 3.47 -2.98
N VAL A 100 -2.86 2.46 -3.75
CA VAL A 100 -1.80 1.52 -3.35
C VAL A 100 -0.42 2.16 -3.40
N SER A 101 -0.17 3.05 -4.36
CA SER A 101 1.11 3.76 -4.45
C SER A 101 1.21 4.96 -3.50
N GLY A 102 0.08 5.51 -3.06
CA GLY A 102 0.01 6.78 -2.34
C GLY A 102 0.50 7.97 -3.18
N ARG A 103 0.41 7.85 -4.53
CA ARG A 103 0.89 8.85 -5.50
C ARG A 103 -0.25 9.26 -6.42
N THR A 104 -0.22 10.51 -6.86
CA THR A 104 -1.24 11.01 -7.80
C THR A 104 -1.07 10.35 -9.16
N TRP A 105 -2.15 10.37 -9.96
CA TRP A 105 -2.12 9.78 -11.30
C TRP A 105 -1.01 10.40 -12.17
N ASP A 106 -0.87 11.74 -12.15
CA ASP A 106 0.18 12.45 -12.87
C ASP A 106 1.59 11.99 -12.47
N ALA A 107 1.81 11.69 -11.19
CA ALA A 107 3.08 11.18 -10.70
C ALA A 107 3.36 9.74 -11.17
N ILE A 108 2.33 8.90 -11.21
CA ILE A 108 2.41 7.53 -11.75
C ILE A 108 2.75 7.59 -13.25
N GLU A 109 2.05 8.42 -14.03
CA GLU A 109 2.29 8.58 -15.47
C GLU A 109 3.68 9.15 -15.78
N SER A 110 4.14 10.13 -14.99
CA SER A 110 5.48 10.70 -15.13
C SER A 110 6.57 9.69 -14.72
N GLY A 111 6.25 8.80 -13.78
CA GLY A 111 7.11 7.75 -13.28
C GLY A 111 7.60 8.04 -11.86
N LEU A 112 7.41 7.04 -10.99
CA LEU A 112 7.68 7.18 -9.56
C LEU A 112 9.16 7.43 -9.23
N ASN A 113 10.07 6.92 -10.08
CA ASN A 113 11.51 7.12 -9.92
C ASN A 113 11.99 8.51 -10.36
N GLN A 114 11.16 9.26 -11.10
CA GLN A 114 11.50 10.57 -11.66
C GLN A 114 10.83 11.71 -10.89
N THR A 115 9.80 11.41 -10.11
CA THR A 115 9.03 12.39 -9.34
C THR A 115 9.31 12.26 -7.86
N LYS A 116 9.51 13.38 -7.17
CA LYS A 116 9.58 13.42 -5.71
C LYS A 116 8.19 13.65 -5.13
N PHE A 117 7.88 12.97 -4.04
CA PHE A 117 6.67 13.23 -3.28
C PHE A 117 6.64 14.70 -2.81
N THR A 118 5.53 15.38 -3.06
CA THR A 118 5.34 16.79 -2.75
C THR A 118 4.28 17.01 -1.67
N VAL A 119 4.37 18.15 -0.96
CA VAL A 119 3.32 18.57 -0.03
C VAL A 119 1.97 18.76 -0.74
N LYS A 120 1.98 19.17 -2.01
CA LYS A 120 0.77 19.28 -2.82
C LYS A 120 0.09 17.94 -3.06
N GLU A 121 0.85 16.88 -3.35
CA GLU A 121 0.30 15.52 -3.45
C GLU A 121 -0.32 15.11 -2.11
N LYS A 122 0.36 15.36 -0.98
CA LYS A 122 -0.20 15.09 0.34
C LYS A 122 -1.53 15.81 0.58
N ASP A 123 -1.59 17.11 0.30
CA ASP A 123 -2.79 17.91 0.49
C ASP A 123 -3.94 17.46 -0.42
N MET A 124 -3.62 17.08 -1.67
CA MET A 124 -4.58 16.52 -2.61
C MET A 124 -5.16 15.22 -2.06
N PHE A 125 -4.34 14.28 -1.63
CA PHE A 125 -4.82 13.02 -1.05
C PHE A 125 -5.69 13.26 0.19
N GLN A 126 -5.28 14.15 1.10
CA GLN A 126 -6.08 14.43 2.30
C GLN A 126 -7.45 15.07 1.97
N LYS A 127 -7.56 15.84 0.88
CA LYS A 127 -8.81 16.48 0.46
C LYS A 127 -9.67 15.57 -0.42
N GLU A 128 -9.06 14.74 -1.27
CA GLU A 128 -9.77 13.92 -2.24
C GLU A 128 -10.13 12.54 -1.71
N ILE A 129 -9.34 11.92 -0.81
CA ILE A 129 -9.68 10.61 -0.21
C ILE A 129 -11.11 10.60 0.37
N PRO A 130 -11.55 11.60 1.16
CA PRO A 130 -12.92 11.62 1.66
C PRO A 130 -13.99 11.58 0.57
N ASN A 131 -13.72 12.20 -0.58
CA ASN A 131 -14.64 12.22 -1.72
C ASN A 131 -14.63 10.91 -2.52
N LEU A 132 -13.59 10.09 -2.35
CA LEU A 132 -13.45 8.78 -2.96
C LEU A 132 -14.08 7.67 -2.12
N LEU A 133 -14.30 7.90 -0.81
CA LEU A 133 -14.93 6.93 0.11
C LEU A 133 -16.31 6.42 -0.35
N PRO A 134 -17.22 7.24 -0.91
CA PRO A 134 -18.50 6.74 -1.43
C PRO A 134 -18.31 5.77 -2.59
N VAL A 135 -17.44 6.12 -3.53
CA VAL A 135 -17.10 5.27 -4.68
C VAL A 135 -16.46 3.96 -4.22
N ILE A 136 -15.52 4.02 -3.26
CA ILE A 136 -14.90 2.85 -2.64
C ILE A 136 -15.95 1.95 -1.96
N SER A 137 -16.92 2.54 -1.28
CA SER A 137 -17.98 1.80 -0.58
C SER A 137 -18.98 1.13 -1.53
N GLU A 138 -19.28 1.74 -2.69
CA GLU A 138 -20.15 1.17 -3.72
C GLU A 138 -19.53 -0.06 -4.41
N ILE A 139 -18.21 -0.18 -4.44
CA ILE A 139 -17.48 -1.30 -5.08
C ILE A 139 -17.29 -2.48 -4.14
N LEU A 140 -17.18 -2.20 -2.84
CA LEU A 140 -16.97 -3.22 -1.80
C LEU A 140 -18.28 -3.85 -1.30
N ALA A 141 -19.43 -3.37 -1.78
CA ALA A 141 -20.78 -3.87 -1.47
C ALA A 141 -21.21 -4.94 -2.48
#